data_AF-A0A6P0LA17-F1
#
_entry.id   AF-A0A6P0LA17-F1
#
_cell.length_a   1.000
_cell.length_b   1.000
_cell.length_c   1.000
_cell.angle_alpha   90.00
_cell.angle_beta   90.00
_cell.angle_gamma   90.00
#
_symmetry.space_group_name_H-M   'P 1'
#
loop_
_entity.id
_entity.type
_entity.pdbx_description
1 polymer ?
#
loop_
_entity_poly.entity_id
_entity_poly.type
_entity_poly.pdbx_seq_one_letter_code
_entity_poly.pdbx_strand_id
1 'polypeptide(L)'
;MSIGQRDAYLLTLREITFGEQMNSWVNCPECSERLEFTMKTSQMRLVELREPKAEKYIINVGEWELHYRLPNSWDLAGIVGSKDDEKAARHLRQNCLVGASRWGQK
;
A
#
# COMPACT_ATOMS: atom_id res chain seq x y z
N MET A 1 2.57 -9.79 -4.24
CA MET A 1 1.46 -9.24 -3.44
C MET A 1 1.80 -7.81 -3.07
N SER A 2 0.93 -6.85 -3.36
CA SER A 2 1.10 -5.45 -2.93
C SER A 2 0.85 -5.28 -1.43
N ILE A 3 1.22 -4.13 -0.87
CA ILE A 3 0.92 -3.79 0.53
C ILE A 3 -0.59 -3.83 0.78
N GLY A 4 -1.39 -3.20 -0.09
CA GLY A 4 -2.86 -3.20 0.06
C GLY A 4 -3.46 -4.61 0.04
N GLN A 5 -2.95 -5.50 -0.81
CA GLN A 5 -3.38 -6.91 -0.82
C GLN A 5 -3.00 -7.62 0.49
N ARG A 6 -1.76 -7.42 1.00
CA ARG A 6 -1.32 -7.96 2.29
C ARG A 6 -2.25 -7.51 3.42
N ASP A 7 -2.54 -6.22 3.49
CA ASP A 7 -3.35 -5.64 4.55
C ASP A 7 -4.80 -6.13 4.47
N ALA A 8 -5.34 -6.32 3.26
CA ALA A 8 -6.63 -6.96 3.05
C ALA A 8 -6.67 -8.39 3.61
N TYR A 9 -5.65 -9.21 3.34
CA TYR A 9 -5.56 -10.57 3.90
C TYR A 9 -5.45 -10.55 5.43
N LEU A 10 -4.64 -9.66 6.00
CA LEU A 10 -4.49 -9.54 7.46
C LEU A 10 -5.80 -9.11 8.13
N LEU A 11 -6.51 -8.13 7.56
CA LEU A 11 -7.81 -7.69 8.08
C LEU A 11 -8.87 -8.79 7.98
N THR A 12 -8.86 -9.60 6.93
CA THR A 12 -9.74 -10.77 6.81
C THR A 12 -9.41 -11.86 7.82
N LEU A 13 -8.13 -12.19 8.02
CA LEU A 13 -7.73 -13.15 9.04
C LEU A 13 -8.16 -12.68 10.44
N ARG A 14 -7.96 -11.39 10.73
CA ARG A 14 -8.40 -10.75 11.97
C ARG A 14 -9.91 -10.84 12.14
N GLU A 15 -10.69 -10.59 11.08
CA GLU A 15 -12.15 -10.69 11.09
C GLU A 15 -12.64 -12.11 11.37
N ILE A 16 -12.02 -13.11 10.75
CA ILE A 16 -12.35 -14.53 10.99
C ILE A 16 -12.04 -14.93 12.43
N THR A 17 -10.95 -14.40 13.00
CA THR A 17 -10.45 -14.83 14.31
C THR A 17 -11.16 -14.10 15.47
N PHE A 18 -11.51 -12.82 15.30
CA PHE A 18 -12.00 -11.96 16.37
C PHE A 18 -13.35 -11.28 16.07
N GLY A 19 -13.97 -11.59 14.94
CA GLY A 19 -15.20 -10.95 14.45
C GLY A 19 -14.93 -9.63 13.70
N GLU A 20 -15.97 -9.01 13.17
CA GLU A 20 -15.83 -7.76 12.38
C GLU A 20 -15.54 -6.51 13.22
N GLN A 21 -15.86 -6.53 14.52
CA GLN A 21 -15.81 -5.34 15.38
C GLN A 21 -14.38 -5.10 15.92
N MET A 22 -13.89 -3.86 15.78
CA MET A 22 -12.63 -3.36 16.33
C MET A 22 -12.91 -2.28 17.38
N ASN A 23 -12.70 -2.59 18.65
CA ASN A 23 -12.65 -1.61 19.72
C ASN A 23 -11.25 -0.99 19.74
N SER A 24 -11.17 0.32 19.56
CA SER A 24 -9.92 1.04 19.35
C SER A 24 -9.90 2.33 20.15
N TRP A 25 -8.72 2.92 20.28
CA TRP A 25 -8.57 4.23 20.90
C TRP A 25 -7.43 5.01 20.25
N VAL A 26 -7.49 6.33 20.33
CA VAL A 26 -6.42 7.26 19.94
C VAL A 26 -6.26 8.33 21.00
N ASN A 27 -5.08 8.95 21.08
CA ASN A 27 -4.89 10.13 21.92
C ASN A 27 -5.28 11.37 21.12
N CYS A 28 -6.07 12.26 21.73
CA CYS A 28 -6.35 13.57 21.16
C CYS A 28 -5.04 14.38 21.05
N PRO A 29 -4.68 14.92 19.87
CA PRO A 29 -3.44 15.67 19.72
C PRO A 29 -3.43 16.99 20.51
N GLU A 30 -4.59 17.54 20.86
CA GLU A 30 -4.72 18.82 21.58
C GLU A 30 -4.63 18.67 23.10
N CYS A 31 -5.32 17.67 23.68
CA CYS A 31 -5.44 17.50 25.13
C CYS A 31 -4.85 16.20 25.68
N SER A 32 -4.36 15.30 24.81
CA SER A 32 -3.86 13.95 25.16
C SER A 32 -4.88 13.02 25.82
N GLU A 33 -6.16 13.39 25.84
CA GLU A 33 -7.23 12.52 26.32
C GLU A 33 -7.38 11.30 25.42
N ARG A 34 -7.64 10.14 26.02
CA ARG A 34 -7.92 8.89 25.30
C ARG A 34 -9.35 8.93 24.76
N LEU A 35 -9.47 8.94 23.44
CA LEU A 35 -10.75 8.83 22.74
C LEU A 35 -10.98 7.38 22.33
N GLU A 36 -12.01 6.75 22.89
CA GLU A 36 -12.43 5.39 22.54
C GLU A 36 -13.48 5.40 21.44
N PHE A 37 -13.36 4.47 20.51
CA PHE A 37 -14.33 4.30 19.43
C PHE A 37 -14.37 2.84 18.96
N THR A 38 -15.44 2.53 18.27
CA THR A 38 -15.64 1.21 17.67
C THR A 38 -15.80 1.37 16.16
N MET A 39 -15.12 0.51 15.40
CA MET A 39 -15.24 0.45 13.94
C MET A 39 -15.31 -1.01 13.46
N LYS A 40 -15.64 -1.21 12.20
CA LYS A 40 -15.59 -2.52 11.54
C LYS A 40 -14.29 -2.71 10.77
N THR A 41 -13.80 -3.95 10.68
CA THR A 41 -12.65 -4.33 9.84
C THR A 41 -12.80 -3.89 8.38
N SER A 42 -14.03 -3.95 7.85
CA SER A 42 -14.37 -3.49 6.51
C SER A 42 -14.12 -2.00 6.29
N GLN A 43 -14.21 -1.17 7.32
CA GLN A 43 -13.93 0.28 7.21
C GLN A 43 -12.43 0.58 7.04
N MET A 44 -11.54 -0.35 7.41
CA MET A 44 -10.08 -0.25 7.21
C MET A 44 -9.61 -0.99 5.95
N ARG A 45 -10.45 -1.85 5.37
CA ARG A 45 -10.11 -2.67 4.21
C ARG A 45 -10.28 -1.85 2.92
N LEU A 46 -9.21 -1.22 2.45
CA LEU A 46 -9.20 -0.42 1.21
C LEU A 46 -9.23 -1.27 -0.08
N VAL A 47 -8.69 -2.49 -0.01
CA VAL A 47 -8.62 -3.41 -1.14
C VAL A 47 -9.50 -4.62 -0.83
N GLU A 48 -10.46 -4.89 -1.71
CA GLU A 48 -11.23 -6.14 -1.63
C GLU A 48 -10.31 -7.33 -1.88
N LEU A 49 -10.56 -8.44 -1.19
CA LEU A 49 -9.90 -9.70 -1.49
C LEU A 49 -10.35 -10.19 -2.87
N ARG A 50 -9.51 -9.92 -3.87
CA ARG A 50 -9.57 -10.50 -5.20
C ARG A 50 -8.45 -11.52 -5.33
N GLU A 51 -8.58 -12.43 -6.27
CA GLU A 51 -7.48 -13.35 -6.55
C GLU A 51 -6.19 -12.56 -6.85
N PRO A 52 -5.05 -12.96 -6.26
CA PRO A 52 -3.80 -12.25 -6.39
C PRO A 52 -3.28 -12.38 -7.82
N LYS A 53 -3.70 -11.47 -8.69
CA LYS A 53 -3.04 -11.25 -9.97
C LYS A 53 -1.87 -10.32 -9.75
N ALA A 54 -0.75 -10.63 -10.40
CA ALA A 54 0.35 -9.68 -10.52
C ALA A 54 -0.16 -8.53 -11.41
N GLU A 55 -0.80 -7.54 -10.79
CA GLU A 55 -1.32 -6.39 -11.48
C GLU A 55 -0.11 -5.54 -11.93
N LYS A 56 0.20 -5.66 -13.22
CA LYS A 56 1.03 -4.71 -13.93
C LYS A 56 0.11 -3.62 -14.45
N TYR A 57 0.43 -2.39 -14.11
CA TYR A 57 -0.27 -1.20 -14.52
C TYR A 57 0.54 -0.50 -15.60
N ILE A 58 -0.17 0.23 -16.46
CA ILE A 58 0.42 1.02 -17.52
C ILE A 58 0.01 2.47 -17.29
N ILE A 59 0.97 3.39 -17.35
CA ILE A 59 0.72 4.83 -17.35
C ILE A 59 1.51 5.48 -18.49
N ASN A 60 0.86 6.39 -19.21
CA ASN A 60 1.48 7.16 -20.27
C ASN A 60 1.90 8.54 -19.75
N VAL A 61 3.16 8.90 -19.95
CA VAL A 61 3.74 10.19 -19.53
C VAL A 61 4.51 10.79 -20.71
N GLY A 62 3.88 11.73 -21.41
CA GLY A 62 4.42 12.27 -22.66
C GLY A 62 4.55 11.18 -23.72
N GLU A 63 5.75 10.96 -24.24
CA GLU A 63 6.06 9.92 -25.24
C GLU A 63 6.34 8.54 -24.62
N TRP A 64 6.32 8.42 -23.29
CA TRP A 64 6.68 7.21 -22.58
C TRP A 64 5.46 6.42 -22.12
N GLU A 65 5.50 5.12 -22.34
CA GLU A 65 4.64 4.12 -21.73
C GLU A 65 5.41 3.43 -20.60
N LEU A 66 4.96 3.61 -19.36
CA LEU A 66 5.59 3.03 -18.17
C LEU A 66 4.77 1.85 -17.67
N HIS A 67 5.43 0.71 -17.54
CA HIS A 67 4.89 -0.50 -16.95
C HIS A 67 5.37 -0.58 -15.50
N TYR A 68 4.44 -0.64 -14.56
CA TYR A 68 4.77 -0.64 -13.13
C TYR A 68 3.89 -1.62 -12.34
N ARG A 69 4.30 -1.90 -11.11
CA ARG A 69 3.52 -2.66 -10.12
C ARG A 69 3.32 -1.80 -8.88
N LEU A 70 2.30 -2.10 -8.09
CA LEU A 70 2.19 -1.50 -6.76
C LEU A 70 3.35 -1.97 -5.85
N PRO A 71 3.77 -1.14 -4.87
CA PRO A 71 4.79 -1.53 -3.91
C PRO A 71 4.34 -2.73 -3.05
N ASN A 72 5.33 -3.55 -2.69
CA ASN A 72 5.20 -4.68 -1.77
C ASN A 72 6.10 -4.45 -0.53
N SER A 73 6.03 -5.35 0.45
CA SER A 73 6.78 -5.23 1.70
C SER A 73 8.30 -5.25 1.53
N TRP A 74 8.83 -5.86 0.47
CA TRP A 74 10.27 -5.84 0.17
C TRP A 74 10.72 -4.47 -0.33
N ASP A 75 9.90 -3.78 -1.11
CA ASP A 75 10.22 -2.42 -1.55
C ASP A 75 10.28 -1.45 -0.38
N LEU A 76 9.36 -1.59 0.57
CA LEU A 76 9.40 -0.83 1.82
C LEU A 76 10.63 -1.18 2.65
N ALA A 77 10.94 -2.48 2.80
CA ALA A 77 12.11 -2.92 3.53
C ALA A 77 13.42 -2.34 2.94
N GLY A 78 13.49 -2.19 1.62
CA GLY A 78 14.65 -1.61 0.93
C GLY A 78 14.89 -0.12 1.22
N ILE A 79 13.89 0.61 1.73
CA ILE A 79 14.01 2.03 2.08
C ILE A 79 14.00 2.30 3.59
N VAL A 80 13.88 1.25 4.42
CA VAL A 80 13.91 1.37 5.88
C VAL A 80 15.25 1.99 6.31
N GLY A 81 15.17 3.01 7.17
CA GLY A 81 16.35 3.70 7.70
C GLY A 81 16.92 4.80 6.79
N SER A 82 16.30 5.09 5.64
CA SER A 82 16.60 6.31 4.90
C SER A 82 16.30 7.53 5.77
N LYS A 83 17.24 8.49 5.82
CA LYS A 83 17.06 9.79 6.49
C LYS A 83 16.59 10.89 5.52
N ASP A 84 16.46 10.54 4.25
CA ASP A 84 16.06 11.42 3.16
C ASP A 84 14.82 10.82 2.49
N ASP A 85 13.68 11.47 2.72
CA ASP A 85 12.38 11.04 2.23
C ASP A 85 12.31 11.09 0.70
N GLU A 86 12.93 12.09 0.08
CA GLU A 86 12.95 12.22 -1.38
C GLU A 86 13.79 11.12 -2.03
N LYS A 87 14.94 10.79 -1.43
CA LYS A 87 15.75 9.66 -1.88
C LYS A 87 15.03 8.33 -1.69
N ALA A 88 14.34 8.13 -0.55
CA ALA A 88 13.54 6.94 -0.30
C ALA A 88 12.39 6.81 -1.31
N ALA A 89 11.66 7.89 -1.57
CA ALA A 89 10.56 7.92 -2.51
C ALA A 89 11.03 7.63 -3.95
N ARG A 90 12.20 8.16 -4.37
CA ARG A 90 12.81 7.80 -5.66
C ARG A 90 13.14 6.31 -5.75
N HIS A 91 13.79 5.76 -4.72
CA HIS A 91 14.15 4.34 -4.69
C HIS A 91 12.90 3.43 -4.74
N LEU A 92 11.86 3.78 -3.99
CA LEU A 92 10.58 3.08 -3.99
C LEU A 92 9.96 3.06 -5.39
N ARG A 93 9.91 4.21 -6.07
CA ARG A 93 9.39 4.31 -7.45
C ARG A 93 10.22 3.48 -8.43
N GLN A 94 11.54 3.51 -8.32
CA GLN A 94 12.45 2.73 -9.17
C GLN A 94 12.23 1.22 -9.01
N ASN A 95 12.10 0.72 -7.78
CA ASN A 95 11.85 -0.71 -7.52
C ASN A 95 10.49 -1.19 -8.07
N CYS A 96 9.52 -0.27 -8.17
CA CYS A 96 8.18 -0.55 -8.67
C CYS A 96 8.06 -0.44 -10.20
N LEU A 97 9.03 0.17 -10.88
CA LEU A 97 9.06 0.25 -12.34
C LEU A 97 9.51 -1.09 -12.94
N VAL A 98 8.67 -1.66 -13.79
CA VAL A 98 8.92 -2.96 -14.45
C VAL A 98 9.52 -2.75 -15.84
N GLY A 99 9.15 -1.67 -16.51
CA GLY A 99 9.67 -1.32 -17.83
C GLY A 99 9.23 0.07 -18.26
N ALA A 100 9.93 0.61 -19.25
CA ALA A 100 9.59 1.86 -19.90
C ALA A 100 9.87 1.71 -21.40
N SER A 101 8.90 2.06 -22.23
CA SER A 101 9.04 2.11 -23.68
C SER A 101 8.66 3.50 -24.18
N ARG A 102 9.25 3.92 -25.30
CA ARG A 102 8.92 5.18 -25.94
C ARG A 102 8.18 4.91 -27.24
N TRP A 103 7.08 5.60 -27.49
CA TRP A 103 6.37 5.46 -28.75
C TRP A 103 7.31 5.80 -29.93
N GLY A 104 7.45 4.86 -30.87
CA GLY A 104 8.25 5.04 -32.08
C GLY A 104 9.69 4.48 -32.04
N GLN A 105 10.14 3.86 -30.95
CA GLN A 105 11.39 3.08 -30.94
C GLN A 105 11.10 1.61 -30.62
N LYS A 106 11.30 0.76 -31.63
CA LYS A 106 11.41 -0.69 -31.47
C LYS A 106 12.78 -1.05 -30.90
#